data_AF-A0AA96TLB3-F1
#
_entry.id   AF-A0AA96TLB3-F1
#
_cell.length_a   1.000
_cell.length_b   1.000
_cell.length_c   1.000
_cell.angle_alpha   90.00
_cell.angle_beta   90.00
_cell.angle_gamma   90.00
#
_symmetry.space_group_name_H-M   'P 1'
#
loop_
_entity.id
_entity.type
_entity.pdbx_description
1 polymer ?
#
loop_
_entity_poly.entity_id
_entity_poly.type
_entity_poly.pdbx_seq_one_letter_code
_entity_poly.pdbx_strand_id
1 'polypeptide(L)'
;MGTGHRIIVGIDGSPASTAALKWAVREARRNRSPVLAVSVSPFRAKPSLRGLMPITLPAGDNPFREQHLRDLRNASSRWAR
;
A
#
# COMPACT_ATOMS: atom_id res chain seq x y z
N MET A 1 -21.14 -3.13 -16.14
CA MET A 1 -19.88 -2.54 -15.65
C MET A 1 -18.78 -3.54 -15.93
N GLY A 2 -17.89 -3.26 -16.87
CA GLY A 2 -16.87 -4.22 -17.29
C GLY A 2 -16.00 -4.64 -16.11
N THR A 3 -15.82 -5.94 -15.91
CA THR A 3 -14.85 -6.53 -14.98
C THR A 3 -13.45 -6.28 -15.52
N GLY A 4 -13.02 -5.02 -15.59
CA GLY A 4 -11.71 -4.64 -16.09
C GLY A 4 -10.63 -5.30 -15.26
N HIS A 5 -9.69 -5.98 -15.92
CA HIS A 5 -8.56 -6.65 -15.27
C HIS A 5 -7.84 -5.64 -14.37
N ARG A 6 -7.82 -5.88 -13.06
CA ARG A 6 -7.12 -5.09 -12.04
C ARG A 6 -5.78 -5.74 -11.75
N ILE A 7 -4.73 -4.94 -11.59
CA ILE A 7 -3.43 -5.43 -11.09
C ILE A 7 -3.32 -5.09 -9.61
N ILE A 8 -3.06 -6.10 -8.77
CA ILE A 8 -2.82 -5.92 -7.33
C ILE A 8 -1.32 -6.11 -7.08
N VAL A 9 -0.72 -5.22 -6.31
CA VAL A 9 0.71 -5.29 -5.96
C VAL A 9 0.93 -5.09 -4.47
N GLY A 10 1.68 -6.02 -3.86
CA GLY A 10 2.11 -5.92 -2.47
C GLY A 10 3.29 -4.93 -2.33
N ILE A 11 3.23 -4.07 -1.32
CA ILE A 11 4.26 -3.09 -0.98
C ILE A 11 4.69 -3.32 0.47
N ASP A 12 5.95 -3.71 0.65
CA ASP A 12 6.59 -3.91 1.95
C ASP A 12 7.77 -2.95 2.20
N GLY A 13 8.04 -2.04 1.26
CA GLY A 13 9.17 -1.10 1.30
C GLY A 13 10.50 -1.67 0.77
N SER A 14 10.54 -2.95 0.40
CA SER A 14 11.74 -3.55 -0.21
C SER A 14 12.01 -3.02 -1.63
N PRO A 15 13.26 -3.10 -2.11
CA PRO A 15 13.58 -2.83 -3.51
C PRO A 15 12.77 -3.71 -4.50
N ALA A 16 12.47 -4.95 -4.10
CA ALA A 16 11.69 -5.88 -4.90
C ALA A 16 10.23 -5.41 -5.07
N SER A 17 9.56 -4.99 -3.99
CA SER A 17 8.20 -4.46 -4.09
C SER A 17 8.14 -3.15 -4.88
N THR A 18 9.19 -2.32 -4.81
CA THR A 18 9.33 -1.14 -5.67
C THR A 18 9.42 -1.53 -7.15
N ALA A 19 10.19 -2.56 -7.50
CA ALA A 19 10.28 -3.06 -8.87
C ALA A 19 8.94 -3.63 -9.36
N ALA A 20 8.23 -4.37 -8.50
CA ALA A 20 6.91 -4.91 -8.80
C ALA A 20 5.88 -3.79 -9.07
N LEU A 21 5.89 -2.72 -8.26
CA LEU A 21 5.01 -1.56 -8.46
C LEU A 21 5.29 -0.87 -9.80
N LYS A 22 6.56 -0.70 -10.17
CA LYS A 22 6.96 -0.13 -11.46
C LYS A 22 6.46 -0.96 -12.64
N TRP A 23 6.54 -2.28 -12.53
CA TRP A 23 5.99 -3.18 -13.54
C TRP A 23 4.47 -3.03 -13.61
N ALA A 24 3.77 -3.09 -12.48
CA ALA A 24 2.31 -3.02 -12.41
C ALA A 24 1.76 -1.73 -13.04
N VAL A 25 2.36 -0.58 -12.75
CA VAL A 25 1.96 0.70 -13.36
C VAL A 25 2.18 0.71 -14.87
N ARG A 26 3.30 0.17 -15.34
CA ARG A 26 3.61 0.10 -16.77
C ARG A 26 2.62 -0.78 -17.53
N GLU A 27 2.27 -1.92 -16.95
CA GLU A 27 1.32 -2.86 -17.55
C GLU A 27 -0.11 -2.32 -17.50
N ALA A 28 -0.50 -1.70 -16.39
CA ALA A 28 -1.79 -1.05 -16.24
C ALA A 28 -2.02 0.07 -17.27
N ARG A 29 -0.98 0.84 -17.62
CA ARG A 29 -1.04 1.86 -18.68
C ARG A 29 -1.36 1.28 -20.05
N ARG A 30 -0.82 0.10 -20.38
CA ARG A 30 -1.07 -0.58 -21.66
C ARG A 30 -2.51 -1.07 -21.75
N ASN A 31 -3.04 -1.60 -20.65
CA ASN A 31 -4.33 -2.29 -20.63
C ASN A 31 -5.48 -1.40 -20.13
N ARG A 32 -5.19 -0.12 -19.81
CA ARG A 32 -6.13 0.84 -19.18
C ARG A 32 -6.77 0.26 -17.92
N SER A 33 -5.95 -0.43 -17.14
CA SER A 33 -6.35 -1.17 -15.96
C SER A 33 -6.03 -0.39 -14.68
N PRO A 34 -6.85 -0.48 -13.62
CA PRO A 34 -6.49 0.10 -12.33
C PRO A 34 -5.39 -0.72 -11.63
N VAL A 35 -4.52 -0.04 -10.87
CA VAL A 35 -3.55 -0.65 -9.96
C VAL A 35 -4.01 -0.45 -8.52
N LEU A 36 -4.03 -1.53 -7.73
CA LEU A 36 -4.23 -1.47 -6.28
C LEU A 36 -2.93 -1.86 -5.57
N ALA A 37 -2.31 -0.89 -4.90
CA ALA A 37 -1.16 -1.14 -4.03
C ALA A 37 -1.65 -1.49 -2.61
N VAL A 38 -1.15 -2.60 -2.05
CA VAL A 38 -1.53 -3.11 -0.73
C VAL A 38 -0.29 -3.25 0.12
N SER A 39 -0.33 -2.74 1.35
CA SER A 39 0.73 -2.96 2.33
C SER A 39 0.17 -3.56 3.60
N VAL A 40 0.91 -4.49 4.19
CA VAL A 40 0.58 -5.12 5.46
C VAL A 40 1.67 -4.74 6.45
N SER A 41 1.27 -4.12 7.55
CA SER A 41 2.18 -3.76 8.64
C SER A 41 1.74 -4.48 9.91
N PRO A 42 2.66 -5.07 10.68
CA PRO A 42 2.30 -5.63 11.98
C PRO A 42 1.81 -4.53 12.90
N PHE A 43 0.57 -4.65 13.37
CA PHE A 43 0.00 -3.79 14.40
C PHE A 43 0.59 -4.20 15.75
N ARG A 44 1.52 -3.41 16.28
CA ARG A 44 2.03 -3.59 17.64
C ARG A 44 1.18 -2.77 18.60
N ALA A 45 0.14 -3.41 19.14
CA ALA A 45 -0.62 -2.83 20.24
C ALA A 45 0.30 -2.61 21.46
N LYS A 46 0.17 -1.45 22.13
CA LYS A 46 0.83 -1.22 23.43
C LYS A 46 0.34 -2.30 24.41
N PRO A 47 1.21 -2.85 25.28
CA PRO A 47 0.83 -3.94 26.20
C PRO A 47 -0.44 -3.65 27.03
N SER A 48 -0.64 -2.39 27.42
CA SER A 48 -1.79 -1.93 28.20
C SER A 48 -3.14 -1.92 27.47
N LEU A 49 -3.16 -2.08 26.14
CA LEU A 49 -4.40 -2.06 25.34
C LEU A 49 -4.91 -3.46 24.96
N ARG A 50 -4.20 -4.54 25.33
CA ARG A 50 -4.51 -5.91 24.90
C ARG A 50 -5.85 -6.45 25.39
N GLY A 51 -6.41 -5.91 26.49
CA GLY A 51 -7.68 -6.35 27.08
C GLY A 51 -8.90 -5.49 26.78
N LEU A 52 -8.74 -4.38 26.04
CA LEU A 52 -9.80 -3.37 25.84
C LEU A 52 -10.23 -3.21 24.38
N MET A 53 -9.79 -4.07 23.46
CA MET A 53 -10.07 -3.90 22.03
C MET A 53 -11.35 -4.64 21.58
N PRO A 54 -12.46 -3.94 21.30
CA PRO A 54 -13.37 -4.39 20.25
C PRO A 54 -12.65 -4.29 18.89
N ILE A 55 -13.08 -5.06 17.88
CA ILE A 55 -12.47 -5.16 16.53
C ILE A 55 -12.25 -3.81 15.80
N THR A 56 -12.80 -2.72 16.32
CA THR A 56 -12.45 -1.36 15.90
C THR A 56 -11.01 -1.03 16.31
N LEU A 57 -10.08 -1.34 15.42
CA LEU A 57 -8.71 -0.83 15.49
C LEU A 57 -8.79 0.70 15.54
N PRO A 58 -8.45 1.38 16.66
CA PRO A 58 -8.03 2.77 16.54
C PRO A 58 -6.87 2.74 15.54
N ALA A 59 -6.80 3.72 14.65
CA ALA A 59 -5.66 3.92 13.76
C ALA A 59 -4.43 4.25 14.64
N GLY A 60 -3.94 3.27 15.41
CA GLY A 60 -2.81 3.39 16.27
C GLY A 60 -1.60 3.66 15.40
N ASP A 61 -0.74 4.56 15.89
CA ASP A 61 0.45 5.04 15.22
C ASP A 61 1.21 3.87 14.57
N ASN A 62 0.99 3.69 13.27
CA ASN A 62 1.77 2.78 12.47
C ASN A 62 3.07 3.52 12.18
N PRO A 63 4.22 3.14 12.76
CA PRO A 63 5.47 3.85 12.58
C PRO A 63 5.94 3.85 11.11
N PHE A 64 5.35 3.01 10.28
CA PHE A 64 5.59 2.94 8.84
C PHE A 64 4.56 3.71 8.01
N ARG A 65 3.46 4.23 8.59
CA ARG A 65 2.42 4.96 7.84
C ARG A 65 2.98 6.17 7.12
N GLU A 66 3.79 6.97 7.80
CA GLU A 66 4.39 8.16 7.19
C GLU A 66 5.38 7.80 6.09
N GLN A 67 6.21 6.77 6.30
CA GLN A 67 7.13 6.30 5.26
C GLN A 67 6.37 5.72 4.06
N HIS A 68 5.33 4.95 4.32
CA HIS A 68 4.47 4.36 3.30
C HIS A 68 3.72 5.42 2.49
N LEU A 69 3.15 6.44 3.16
CA LEU A 69 2.53 7.58 2.51
C LEU A 69 3.55 8.39 1.71
N ARG A 70 4.80 8.54 2.20
CA ARG A 70 5.90 9.15 1.44
C ARG A 70 6.24 8.32 0.21
N ASP A 71 6.32 7.00 0.30
CA ASP A 71 6.66 6.15 -0.84
C ASP A 71 5.56 6.17 -1.91
N LEU A 72 4.29 6.12 -1.50
CA LEU A 72 3.14 6.30 -2.41
C LEU A 72 3.11 7.69 -3.03
N ARG A 73 3.43 8.75 -2.27
CA ARG A 73 3.48 10.13 -2.76
C ARG A 73 4.66 10.35 -3.70
N ASN A 74 5.82 9.80 -3.39
CA ASN A 74 7.01 9.84 -4.25
C ASN A 74 6.81 9.03 -5.53
N ALA A 75 6.13 7.89 -5.45
CA ALA A 75 5.68 7.17 -6.62
C ALA A 75 4.76 8.09 -7.44
N SER A 76 3.59 8.49 -6.92
CA SER A 76 2.64 9.33 -7.67
C SER A 76 3.25 10.62 -8.27
N SER A 77 4.11 11.32 -7.54
CA SER A 77 4.77 12.56 -7.98
C SER A 77 5.82 12.34 -9.07
N ARG A 78 6.54 11.21 -9.05
CA ARG A 78 7.53 10.87 -10.11
C ARG A 78 6.87 10.40 -11.39
N TRP A 79 5.62 9.92 -11.36
CA TRP A 79 4.92 9.34 -12.51
C TRP A 79 3.83 10.24 -13.12
N ALA A 80 3.58 11.42 -12.53
CA ALA A 80 2.73 12.49 -13.07
C ALA A 80 3.43 13.36 -14.13
N ARG A 81 4.67 13.03 -14.49
CA ARG A 81 5.36 13.52 -15.69
C ARG A 81 5.52 12.36 -16.69
#